data_AF-A0A2H0W3Y7-F1
#
_entry.id   AF-A0A2H0W3Y7-F1
#
_cell.length_a   1.000
_cell.length_b   1.000
_cell.length_c   1.000
_cell.angle_alpha   90.00
_cell.angle_beta   90.00
_cell.angle_gamma   90.00
#
_symmetry.space_group_name_H-M   'P 1'
#
loop_
_entity.id
_entity.type
_entity.pdbx_description
1 polymer ?
#
loop_
_entity_poly.entity_id
_entity_poly.type
_entity_poly.pdbx_seq_one_letter_code
_entity_poly.pdbx_strand_id
1 'polypeptide(L)'
;MIKITGQRIIYHGEVFINPERLEEPYQALTSLVVFELGYGGRITEVAAVDGQISIAVLTKILQCVDTTVFSGSEAEMNVLLEFLSYYVAILKNRDSPRLKESVFKALVGTNNLLLANFGCILHAETEIFIALAAWAGLDSMSKINLAIDLVYHYHHGVNGLRAFIEVIQYMKELDYSFEEACEGLYHVTGEGAV
;
A
#
# COMPACT_ATOMS: atom_id res chain seq x y z
N MET A 1 -15.09 9.15 -0.88
CA MET A 1 -15.15 7.78 -1.41
C MET A 1 -14.29 7.66 -2.64
N ILE A 2 -13.38 6.70 -2.66
CA ILE A 2 -12.54 6.40 -3.83
C ILE A 2 -13.29 5.44 -4.75
N LYS A 3 -13.34 5.79 -6.03
CA LYS A 3 -13.92 4.98 -7.09
C LYS A 3 -12.87 4.04 -7.68
N ILE A 4 -13.19 2.76 -7.69
CA ILE A 4 -12.35 1.69 -8.24
C ILE A 4 -13.07 1.07 -9.43
N THR A 5 -12.43 1.14 -10.59
CA THR A 5 -12.87 0.45 -11.81
C THR A 5 -11.78 -0.50 -12.26
N GLY A 6 -12.12 -1.45 -13.14
CA GLY A 6 -11.09 -2.29 -13.72
C GLY A 6 -11.58 -3.15 -14.85
N GLN A 7 -10.61 -3.75 -15.53
CA GLN A 7 -10.85 -4.71 -16.59
C GLN A 7 -9.83 -5.84 -16.51
N ARG A 8 -10.26 -7.03 -16.95
CA ARG A 8 -9.42 -8.22 -17.11
C ARG A 8 -9.41 -8.62 -18.58
N ILE A 9 -8.23 -8.75 -19.14
CA ILE A 9 -8.01 -9.34 -20.46
C ILE A 9 -7.50 -10.76 -20.24
N ILE A 10 -8.25 -11.78 -20.66
CA ILE A 10 -7.82 -13.19 -20.57
C ILE A 10 -7.05 -13.62 -21.82
N TYR A 11 -6.41 -14.80 -21.78
CA TYR A 11 -5.50 -15.32 -22.82
C TYR A 11 -6.06 -15.32 -24.26
N HIS A 12 -7.38 -15.35 -24.44
CA HIS A 12 -8.03 -15.32 -25.75
C HIS A 12 -8.47 -13.92 -26.21
N GLY A 13 -8.07 -12.88 -25.49
CA GLY A 13 -8.40 -11.48 -25.81
C GLY A 13 -9.81 -11.06 -25.37
N GLU A 14 -10.58 -11.94 -24.72
CA GLU A 14 -11.86 -11.55 -24.12
C GLU A 14 -11.61 -10.55 -22.98
N VAL A 15 -12.42 -9.49 -22.99
CA VAL A 15 -12.34 -8.40 -22.01
C VAL A 15 -13.51 -8.52 -21.05
N PHE A 16 -13.20 -8.68 -19.76
CA PHE A 16 -14.18 -8.66 -18.68
C PHE A 16 -14.06 -7.32 -17.95
N ILE A 17 -15.14 -6.55 -17.93
CA ILE A 17 -15.19 -5.31 -17.15
C ILE A 17 -15.59 -5.66 -15.73
N ASN A 18 -14.73 -5.34 -14.77
CA ASN A 18 -15.05 -5.51 -13.36
C ASN A 18 -16.11 -4.48 -12.96
N PRO A 19 -17.07 -4.86 -12.11
CA PRO A 19 -18.05 -3.90 -11.61
C PRO A 19 -17.34 -2.78 -10.85
N GLU A 20 -17.86 -1.57 -11.00
CA GLU A 20 -17.42 -0.42 -10.24
C GLU A 20 -17.64 -0.63 -8.75
N ARG A 21 -16.65 -0.22 -7.95
CA ARG A 21 -16.71 -0.23 -6.49
C ARG A 21 -16.40 1.16 -5.95
N LEU A 22 -17.01 1.50 -4.83
CA LEU A 22 -16.69 2.69 -4.04
C LEU A 22 -16.15 2.21 -2.70
N GLU A 23 -14.97 2.69 -2.33
CA GLU A 23 -14.29 2.28 -1.09
C GLU A 23 -13.85 3.52 -0.30
N GLU A 24 -13.84 3.41 1.03
CA GLU A 24 -13.23 4.43 1.89
C GLU A 24 -11.70 4.44 1.69
N PRO A 25 -10.99 5.54 2.01
CA PRO A 25 -9.56 5.68 1.70
C PRO A 25 -8.67 4.51 2.15
N TYR A 26 -8.82 4.03 3.39
CA TYR A 26 -8.04 2.90 3.91
C TYR A 26 -8.46 1.54 3.34
N GLN A 27 -9.73 1.39 2.94
CA GLN A 27 -10.21 0.20 2.23
C GLN A 27 -9.61 0.15 0.83
N ALA A 28 -9.62 1.28 0.11
CA ALA A 28 -8.99 1.43 -1.18
C ALA A 28 -7.46 1.25 -1.11
N LEU A 29 -6.81 1.73 -0.04
CA LEU A 29 -5.40 1.45 0.22
C LEU A 29 -5.16 -0.05 0.39
N THR A 30 -6.01 -0.74 1.16
CA THR A 30 -5.94 -2.19 1.29
C THR A 30 -6.08 -2.87 -0.07
N SER A 31 -7.06 -2.45 -0.88
CA SER A 31 -7.24 -2.97 -2.24
C SER A 31 -6.01 -2.76 -3.12
N LEU A 32 -5.45 -1.56 -3.13
CA LEU A 32 -4.24 -1.23 -3.87
C LEU A 32 -3.04 -2.06 -3.41
N VAL A 33 -2.78 -2.10 -2.12
CA VAL A 33 -1.56 -2.71 -1.57
C VAL A 33 -1.63 -4.22 -1.61
N VAL A 34 -2.73 -4.80 -1.16
CA VAL A 34 -2.84 -6.24 -0.94
C VAL A 34 -3.22 -6.95 -2.24
N PHE A 35 -4.22 -6.45 -2.97
CA PHE A 35 -4.76 -7.17 -4.13
C PHE A 35 -4.09 -6.79 -5.44
N GLU A 36 -3.59 -5.56 -5.58
CA GLU A 36 -2.87 -5.17 -6.79
C GLU A 36 -1.36 -5.34 -6.62
N LEU A 37 -0.73 -4.54 -5.75
CA LEU A 37 0.73 -4.56 -5.60
C LEU A 37 1.24 -5.88 -5.00
N GLY A 38 0.53 -6.45 -4.03
CA GLY A 38 0.86 -7.73 -3.40
C GLY A 38 0.87 -8.90 -4.39
N TYR A 39 0.05 -8.85 -5.44
CA TYR A 39 0.05 -9.84 -6.53
C TYR A 39 1.03 -9.49 -7.67
N GLY A 40 1.98 -8.58 -7.43
CA GLY A 40 2.99 -8.17 -8.40
C GLY A 40 2.49 -7.11 -9.39
N GLY A 41 1.40 -6.42 -9.05
CA GLY A 41 0.86 -5.28 -9.78
C GLY A 41 1.86 -4.15 -9.91
N ARG A 42 1.75 -3.41 -11.01
CA ARG A 42 2.65 -2.32 -11.38
C ARG A 42 1.82 -1.07 -11.58
N ILE A 43 2.18 -0.01 -10.86
CA ILE A 43 1.61 1.31 -11.14
C ILE A 43 2.12 1.72 -12.51
N THR A 44 1.19 1.96 -13.43
CA THR A 44 1.49 2.34 -14.81
C THR A 44 1.23 3.82 -15.06
N GLU A 45 0.34 4.44 -14.27
CA GLU A 45 -0.05 5.82 -14.43
C GLU A 45 -0.51 6.43 -13.11
N VAL A 46 -0.17 7.70 -12.90
CA VAL A 46 -0.80 8.58 -11.91
C VAL A 46 -1.11 9.88 -12.62
N ALA A 47 -2.39 10.25 -12.70
CA ALA A 47 -2.83 11.45 -13.41
C ALA A 47 -3.62 12.37 -12.49
N ALA A 48 -3.53 13.67 -12.76
CA ALA A 48 -4.30 14.71 -12.09
C ALA A 48 -4.95 15.59 -13.16
N VAL A 49 -6.27 15.50 -13.30
CA VAL A 49 -7.04 16.22 -14.32
C VAL A 49 -8.24 16.87 -13.64
N ASP A 50 -8.36 18.19 -13.75
CA ASP A 50 -9.49 18.97 -13.22
C ASP A 50 -9.83 18.69 -11.73
N GLY A 51 -8.79 18.54 -10.90
CA GLY A 51 -8.94 18.25 -9.46
C GLY A 51 -9.34 16.81 -9.13
N GLN A 52 -9.38 15.93 -10.13
CA GLN A 52 -9.51 14.48 -9.97
C GLN A 52 -8.15 13.82 -10.12
N ILE A 53 -7.83 12.93 -9.20
CA ILE A 53 -6.64 12.11 -9.21
C ILE A 53 -7.03 10.70 -9.65
N SER A 54 -6.20 10.07 -10.48
CA SER A 54 -6.30 8.65 -10.80
C SER A 54 -4.96 7.94 -10.65
N ILE A 55 -5.01 6.67 -10.22
CA ILE A 55 -3.87 5.75 -10.15
C ILE A 55 -4.27 4.50 -10.92
N ALA A 56 -3.53 4.15 -11.98
CA ALA A 56 -3.72 2.91 -12.72
C ALA A 56 -2.67 1.88 -12.33
N VAL A 57 -3.12 0.66 -12.05
CA VAL A 57 -2.27 -0.49 -11.72
C VAL A 57 -2.55 -1.61 -12.70
N LEU A 58 -1.49 -2.21 -13.24
CA LEU A 58 -1.56 -3.37 -14.10
C LEU A 58 -1.00 -4.58 -13.36
N THR A 59 -1.83 -5.59 -13.17
CA THR A 59 -1.51 -6.83 -12.46
C THR A 59 -1.57 -7.99 -13.44
N LYS A 60 -0.48 -8.75 -13.58
CA LYS A 60 -0.42 -9.90 -14.50
C LYS A 60 -0.44 -11.19 -13.70
N ILE A 61 -1.54 -11.93 -13.79
CA ILE A 61 -1.71 -13.22 -13.15
C ILE A 61 -1.80 -14.29 -14.24
N LEU A 62 -0.80 -15.16 -14.30
CA LEU A 62 -0.66 -16.18 -15.35
C LEU A 62 -0.76 -15.56 -16.76
N GLN A 63 -1.82 -15.87 -17.49
CA GLN A 63 -2.10 -15.37 -18.84
C GLN A 63 -3.15 -14.26 -18.88
N CYS A 64 -3.60 -13.78 -17.71
CA CYS A 64 -4.53 -12.68 -17.58
C CYS A 64 -3.79 -11.38 -17.27
N VAL A 65 -4.27 -10.29 -17.85
CA VAL A 65 -3.83 -8.92 -17.53
C VAL A 65 -5.00 -8.18 -16.94
N ASP A 66 -4.88 -7.84 -15.67
CA ASP A 66 -5.82 -7.00 -14.94
C ASP A 66 -5.32 -5.56 -14.96
N THR A 67 -6.23 -4.62 -15.21
CA THR A 67 -6.00 -3.19 -15.06
C THR A 67 -7.02 -2.66 -14.07
N THR A 68 -6.55 -2.08 -12.97
CA THR A 68 -7.39 -1.48 -11.94
C THR A 68 -7.07 0.02 -11.85
N VAL A 69 -8.10 0.85 -11.83
CA VAL A 69 -7.99 2.31 -11.72
C VAL A 69 -8.67 2.76 -10.45
N PHE A 70 -7.92 3.42 -9.58
CA PHE A 70 -8.40 4.12 -8.40
C PHE A 70 -8.55 5.60 -8.75
N SER A 71 -9.68 6.22 -8.42
CA SER A 71 -9.95 7.61 -8.78
C SER A 71 -10.80 8.32 -7.74
N GLY A 72 -10.60 9.63 -7.59
CA GLY A 72 -11.36 10.48 -6.68
C GLY A 72 -10.79 11.89 -6.64
N SER A 73 -11.35 12.74 -5.77
CA SER A 73 -10.76 14.06 -5.50
C SER A 73 -9.38 13.93 -4.84
N GLU A 74 -8.57 14.99 -4.92
CA GLU A 74 -7.27 15.05 -4.26
C GLU A 74 -7.34 14.71 -2.76
N ALA A 75 -8.33 15.26 -2.05
CA ALA A 75 -8.52 14.98 -0.62
C ALA A 75 -8.86 13.51 -0.34
N GLU A 76 -9.71 12.89 -1.15
CA GLU A 76 -10.07 11.47 -1.01
C GLU A 76 -8.88 10.57 -1.30
N MET A 77 -8.04 10.95 -2.27
CA MET A 77 -6.91 10.16 -2.74
C MET A 77 -5.64 10.36 -1.90
N ASN A 78 -5.65 11.28 -0.92
CA ASN A 78 -4.47 11.64 -0.14
C ASN A 78 -3.79 10.43 0.54
N VAL A 79 -4.56 9.53 1.13
CA VAL A 79 -4.03 8.31 1.77
C VAL A 79 -3.24 7.44 0.78
N LEU A 80 -3.78 7.24 -0.43
CA LEU A 80 -3.11 6.46 -1.47
C LEU A 80 -1.88 7.21 -2.01
N LEU A 81 -1.98 8.52 -2.22
CA LEU A 81 -0.90 9.36 -2.73
C LEU A 81 0.29 9.42 -1.75
N GLU A 82 0.02 9.58 -0.46
CA GLU A 82 1.05 9.55 0.58
C GLU A 82 1.77 8.20 0.53
N PHE A 83 1.05 7.08 0.67
CA PHE A 83 1.65 5.74 0.59
C PHE A 83 2.50 5.56 -0.67
N LEU A 84 1.97 5.96 -1.83
CA LEU A 84 2.69 5.82 -3.10
C LEU A 84 4.00 6.61 -3.15
N SER A 85 4.05 7.79 -2.52
CA SER A 85 5.29 8.59 -2.45
C SER A 85 6.41 7.83 -1.72
N TYR A 86 6.10 7.15 -0.62
CA TYR A 86 7.04 6.29 0.11
C TYR A 86 7.43 5.06 -0.70
N TYR A 87 6.44 4.36 -1.25
CA TYR A 87 6.66 3.13 -2.02
C TYR A 87 7.60 3.34 -3.20
N VAL A 88 7.36 4.38 -3.97
CA VAL A 88 8.22 4.82 -5.07
C VAL A 88 9.64 5.10 -4.61
N ALA A 89 9.78 5.86 -3.52
CA ALA A 89 11.08 6.32 -3.09
C ALA A 89 11.94 5.12 -2.71
N ILE A 90 11.33 4.08 -2.13
CA ILE A 90 11.97 2.80 -1.85
C ILE A 90 12.33 2.08 -3.16
N LEU A 91 11.40 1.97 -4.11
CA LEU A 91 11.64 1.30 -5.40
C LEU A 91 12.81 1.93 -6.19
N LYS A 92 12.88 3.26 -6.27
CA LYS A 92 13.97 3.99 -6.97
C LYS A 92 15.35 3.74 -6.36
N ASN A 93 15.39 3.29 -5.12
CA ASN A 93 16.59 3.19 -4.31
C ASN A 93 16.97 1.74 -3.98
N ARG A 94 16.20 0.75 -4.49
CA ARG A 94 16.34 -0.68 -4.18
C ARG A 94 17.74 -1.26 -4.47
N ASP A 95 18.41 -0.74 -5.50
CA ASP A 95 19.69 -1.29 -6.00
C ASP A 95 20.90 -0.75 -5.24
N SER A 96 20.69 0.08 -4.21
CA SER A 96 21.78 0.64 -3.41
C SER A 96 21.90 -0.06 -2.03
N PRO A 97 22.97 -0.84 -1.79
CA PRO A 97 23.14 -1.61 -0.55
C PRO A 97 23.36 -0.75 0.71
N ARG A 98 23.56 0.56 0.57
CA ARG A 98 23.72 1.51 1.70
C ARG A 98 22.41 2.18 2.12
N LEU A 99 21.32 1.97 1.38
CA LEU A 99 20.18 2.89 1.41
C LEU A 99 19.01 2.50 2.31
N LYS A 100 18.90 1.24 2.76
CA LYS A 100 17.71 0.79 3.50
C LYS A 100 17.44 1.60 4.77
N GLU A 101 18.47 2.04 5.48
CA GLU A 101 18.27 2.79 6.74
C GLU A 101 18.33 4.32 6.56
N SER A 102 19.18 4.83 5.67
CA SER A 102 19.31 6.28 5.45
C SER A 102 18.14 6.87 4.66
N VAL A 103 17.61 6.14 3.67
CA VAL A 103 16.40 6.58 2.95
C VAL A 103 15.16 6.41 3.80
N PHE A 104 15.10 5.37 4.62
CA PHE A 104 14.03 5.22 5.60
C PHE A 104 13.98 6.42 6.57
N LYS A 105 15.11 6.78 7.18
CA LYS A 105 15.21 7.98 8.04
C LYS A 105 14.91 9.29 7.30
N ALA A 106 15.29 9.39 6.02
CA ALA A 106 14.99 10.57 5.21
C ALA A 106 13.50 10.69 4.87
N LEU A 107 12.82 9.57 4.61
CA LEU A 107 11.40 9.52 4.27
C LEU A 107 10.50 9.81 5.48
N VAL A 108 10.85 9.29 6.66
CA VAL A 108 10.12 9.50 7.92
C VAL A 108 10.07 10.99 8.34
N GLY A 109 10.89 11.86 7.72
CA GLY A 109 10.91 13.30 7.97
C GLY A 109 10.27 14.19 6.91
N THR A 110 9.74 13.65 5.80
CA THR A 110 9.27 14.47 4.66
C THR A 110 7.87 14.10 4.19
N ASN A 111 6.90 15.02 4.43
CA ASN A 111 5.55 15.02 3.85
C ASN A 111 5.53 15.52 2.38
N ASN A 112 6.52 15.13 1.56
CA ASN A 112 6.62 15.64 0.20
C ASN A 112 6.05 14.66 -0.82
N LEU A 113 4.85 15.01 -1.30
CA LEU A 113 4.15 14.40 -2.42
C LEU A 113 4.94 14.65 -3.71
N LEU A 114 5.95 13.82 -3.99
CA LEU A 114 6.71 13.87 -5.24
C LEU A 114 5.97 13.09 -6.32
N LEU A 115 5.07 13.79 -7.03
CA LEU A 115 4.57 13.38 -8.34
C LEU A 115 5.76 13.23 -9.29
N ALA A 116 6.27 12.01 -9.45
CA ALA A 116 7.20 11.66 -10.52
C ALA A 116 6.61 10.53 -11.36
N ASN A 117 6.83 10.57 -12.67
CA ASN A 117 6.46 9.49 -13.56
C ASN A 117 7.19 8.20 -13.14
N PHE A 118 6.46 7.13 -12.80
CA PHE A 118 7.06 5.88 -12.33
C PHE A 118 7.01 4.79 -13.39
N GLY A 119 8.19 4.50 -13.94
CA GLY A 119 8.47 3.27 -14.64
C GLY A 119 8.72 2.12 -13.66
N CYS A 120 7.72 1.26 -13.54
CA CYS A 120 7.79 -0.20 -13.43
C CYS A 120 8.95 -0.84 -12.64
N ILE A 121 8.67 -1.42 -11.46
CA ILE A 121 9.59 -2.32 -10.76
C ILE A 121 8.87 -3.54 -10.13
N LEU A 122 9.44 -4.73 -10.35
CA LEU A 122 9.07 -6.08 -9.86
C LEU A 122 9.71 -6.42 -8.50
N HIS A 123 8.99 -7.28 -7.76
CA HIS A 123 9.21 -7.80 -6.39
C HIS A 123 8.92 -6.77 -5.32
N ALA A 124 7.71 -6.84 -4.75
CA ALA A 124 7.12 -5.74 -4.00
C ALA A 124 6.80 -6.05 -2.54
N GLU A 125 6.83 -7.30 -2.05
CA GLU A 125 6.35 -7.58 -0.68
C GLU A 125 7.18 -6.87 0.40
N THR A 126 8.52 -6.91 0.29
CA THR A 126 9.40 -6.25 1.27
C THR A 126 9.33 -4.72 1.12
N GLU A 127 9.28 -4.22 -0.10
CA GLU A 127 9.24 -2.81 -0.43
C GLU A 127 7.89 -2.16 -0.03
N ILE A 128 6.78 -2.85 -0.26
CA ILE A 128 5.44 -2.49 0.22
C ILE A 128 5.47 -2.36 1.74
N PHE A 129 6.02 -3.36 2.43
CA PHE A 129 6.07 -3.36 3.87
C PHE A 129 6.92 -2.21 4.42
N ILE A 130 8.12 -1.99 3.86
CA ILE A 130 8.98 -0.86 4.26
C ILE A 130 8.28 0.48 3.97
N ALA A 131 7.52 0.57 2.87
CA ALA A 131 6.78 1.77 2.53
C ALA A 131 5.66 2.07 3.53
N LEU A 132 4.88 1.06 3.91
CA LEU A 132 3.86 1.16 4.94
C LEU A 132 4.48 1.56 6.29
N ALA A 133 5.59 0.93 6.69
CA ALA A 133 6.29 1.23 7.93
C ALA A 133 6.83 2.67 7.96
N ALA A 134 7.41 3.14 6.86
CA ALA A 134 7.92 4.51 6.75
C ALA A 134 6.76 5.52 6.78
N TRP A 135 5.67 5.24 6.06
CA TRP A 135 4.49 6.10 6.04
C TRP A 135 3.79 6.17 7.41
N ALA A 136 3.83 5.09 8.18
CA ALA A 136 3.36 5.03 9.56
C ALA A 136 4.26 5.81 10.54
N GLY A 137 5.39 6.35 10.08
CA GLY A 137 6.34 7.08 10.92
C GLY A 137 7.19 6.19 11.83
N LEU A 138 7.27 4.88 11.54
CA LEU A 138 8.23 4.02 12.24
C LEU A 138 9.63 4.50 11.87
N ASP A 139 10.50 4.69 12.86
CA ASP A 139 11.78 5.40 12.70
C ASP A 139 12.99 4.52 13.06
N SER A 140 12.74 3.29 13.49
CA SER A 140 13.77 2.34 13.93
C SER A 140 13.53 0.94 13.37
N MET A 141 14.63 0.24 13.07
CA MET A 141 14.58 -1.17 12.66
C MET A 141 13.90 -2.07 13.70
N SER A 142 13.92 -1.71 14.99
CA SER A 142 13.20 -2.44 16.04
C SER A 142 11.69 -2.40 15.82
N LYS A 143 11.11 -1.22 15.55
CA LYS A 143 9.67 -1.07 15.28
C LYS A 143 9.28 -1.70 13.95
N ILE A 144 10.14 -1.59 12.93
CA ILE A 144 9.96 -2.26 11.65
C ILE A 144 9.93 -3.79 11.86
N ASN A 145 10.88 -4.35 12.61
CA ASN A 145 10.91 -5.78 12.88
C ASN A 145 9.67 -6.25 13.67
N LEU A 146 9.20 -5.45 14.64
CA LEU A 146 7.97 -5.75 15.36
C LEU A 146 6.74 -5.74 14.44
N ALA A 147 6.66 -4.78 13.51
CA ALA A 147 5.64 -4.76 12.46
C ALA A 147 5.76 -5.95 11.49
N ILE A 148 6.99 -6.40 11.19
CA ILE A 148 7.24 -7.60 10.37
C ILE A 148 6.72 -8.83 11.12
N ASP A 149 7.06 -8.96 12.40
CA ASP A 149 6.62 -10.07 13.24
C ASP A 149 5.10 -10.13 13.32
N LEU A 150 4.41 -8.98 13.40
CA LEU A 150 2.94 -8.91 13.29
C LEU A 150 2.43 -9.47 11.95
N VAL A 151 3.00 -9.05 10.83
CA VAL A 151 2.64 -9.56 9.50
C VAL A 151 2.86 -11.08 9.39
N TYR A 152 3.91 -11.61 10.03
CA TYR A 152 4.19 -13.05 10.04
C TYR A 152 3.35 -13.83 11.06
N HIS A 153 3.00 -13.24 12.19
CA HIS A 153 2.21 -13.85 13.26
C HIS A 153 0.73 -13.97 12.88
N TYR A 154 0.16 -12.95 12.21
CA TYR A 154 -1.25 -12.87 11.80
C TYR A 154 -1.58 -13.58 10.47
N HIS A 155 -0.82 -14.63 10.14
CA HIS A 155 -0.80 -15.36 8.87
C HIS A 155 0.02 -14.71 7.75
N HIS A 156 0.89 -15.53 7.16
CA HIS A 156 1.71 -15.21 5.99
C HIS A 156 0.92 -14.52 4.86
N GLY A 157 1.52 -13.47 4.28
CA GLY A 157 1.06 -12.85 3.04
C GLY A 157 -0.06 -11.82 3.22
N VAL A 158 -1.18 -12.02 2.54
CA VAL A 158 -2.30 -11.08 2.36
C VAL A 158 -2.92 -10.62 3.69
N ASN A 159 -3.09 -11.52 4.65
CA ASN A 159 -3.75 -11.22 5.92
C ASN A 159 -2.88 -10.35 6.84
N GLY A 160 -1.58 -10.63 6.90
CA GLY A 160 -0.64 -9.81 7.67
C GLY A 160 -0.56 -8.37 7.15
N LEU A 161 -0.50 -8.16 5.84
CA LEU A 161 -0.49 -6.80 5.25
C LEU A 161 -1.78 -6.03 5.58
N ARG A 162 -2.94 -6.71 5.54
CA ARG A 162 -4.21 -6.10 5.92
C ARG A 162 -4.23 -5.67 7.39
N ALA A 163 -3.79 -6.54 8.29
CA ALA A 163 -3.68 -6.22 9.71
C ALA A 163 -2.74 -5.03 9.94
N PHE A 164 -1.61 -4.96 9.22
CA PHE A 164 -0.70 -3.83 9.35
C PHE A 164 -1.31 -2.50 8.88
N ILE A 165 -2.09 -2.49 7.79
CA ILE A 165 -2.81 -1.28 7.37
C ILE A 165 -3.81 -0.82 8.42
N GLU A 166 -4.46 -1.76 9.12
CA GLU A 166 -5.36 -1.46 10.23
C GLU A 166 -4.63 -0.80 11.42
N VAL A 167 -3.43 -1.27 11.78
CA VAL A 167 -2.55 -0.59 12.77
C VAL A 167 -2.31 0.85 12.36
N ILE A 168 -1.94 1.07 11.09
CA ILE A 168 -1.59 2.41 10.59
C ILE A 168 -2.80 3.34 10.63
N GLN A 169 -3.99 2.81 10.31
CA GLN A 169 -5.23 3.57 10.43
C GLN A 169 -5.44 4.01 11.88
N TYR A 170 -5.30 3.12 12.86
CA TYR A 170 -5.42 3.49 14.27
C TYR A 170 -4.39 4.53 14.71
N MET A 171 -3.13 4.42 14.27
CA MET A 171 -2.11 5.41 14.59
C MET A 171 -2.43 6.79 13.98
N LYS A 172 -2.83 6.85 12.71
CA LYS A 172 -3.01 8.11 11.98
C LYS A 172 -4.35 8.79 12.24
N GLU A 173 -5.41 8.03 12.49
CA GLU A 173 -6.75 8.59 12.70
C GLU A 173 -7.14 8.70 14.17
N LEU A 174 -6.62 7.83 15.03
CA LEU A 174 -7.03 7.74 16.43
C LEU A 174 -5.93 8.15 17.43
N ASP A 175 -4.76 8.57 16.96
CA ASP A 175 -3.62 9.05 17.76
C ASP A 175 -3.06 7.99 18.74
N TYR A 176 -3.18 6.71 18.38
CA TYR A 176 -2.58 5.61 19.13
C TYR A 176 -1.07 5.56 18.87
N SER A 177 -0.28 5.23 19.90
CA SER A 177 1.10 4.79 19.66
C SER A 177 1.12 3.50 18.84
N PHE A 178 2.27 3.21 18.22
CA PHE A 178 2.43 1.98 17.44
C PHE A 178 2.14 0.75 18.32
N GLU A 179 2.68 0.73 19.53
CA GLU A 179 2.50 -0.35 20.50
C GLU A 179 1.03 -0.53 20.90
N GLU A 180 0.31 0.56 21.23
CA GLU A 180 -1.13 0.51 21.57
C GLU A 180 -1.99 0.05 20.38
N ALA A 181 -1.68 0.50 19.16
CA ALA A 181 -2.39 0.10 17.96
C ALA A 181 -2.17 -1.40 17.64
N CYS A 182 -0.99 -1.92 17.94
CA CYS A 182 -0.68 -3.35 17.83
C CYS A 182 -1.44 -4.18 18.88
N GLU A 183 -1.47 -3.73 20.14
CA GLU A 183 -2.24 -4.39 21.22
C GLU A 183 -3.74 -4.41 20.92
N GLY A 184 -4.28 -3.33 20.34
CA GLY A 184 -5.66 -3.24 19.90
C GLY A 184 -6.05 -4.35 18.92
N LEU A 185 -5.17 -4.71 17.99
CA LEU A 185 -5.40 -5.83 17.08
C LEU A 185 -5.38 -7.19 17.79
N TYR A 186 -4.44 -7.42 18.73
CA TYR A 186 -4.38 -8.66 19.53
C TYR A 186 -5.67 -8.94 20.29
N HIS A 187 -6.32 -7.91 20.83
CA HIS A 187 -7.58 -8.07 21.54
C HIS A 187 -8.79 -8.25 20.63
N VAL A 188 -8.76 -7.75 19.39
CA VAL A 188 -9.86 -7.88 18.43
C VAL A 188 -9.84 -9.23 17.69
N THR A 189 -8.66 -9.82 17.46
CA THR A 189 -8.51 -11.09 16.73
C THR A 189 -8.66 -12.37 17.56
N GLY A 190 -8.75 -12.26 18.90
CA GLY A 190 -9.20 -13.37 19.74
C GLY A 190 -8.40 -14.66 19.65
N GLU A 191 -7.07 -14.59 19.79
CA GLU A 191 -6.25 -15.71 20.28
C GLU A 191 -5.33 -15.17 21.39
N GLY A 192 -5.91 -14.86 22.54
CA GLY A 192 -5.15 -14.25 23.64
C GLY A 192 -5.97 -13.83 24.84
N ALA A 193 -6.96 -14.64 25.24
CA ALA A 193 -7.59 -14.53 26.54
C ALA A 193 -7.68 -15.92 27.18
N VAL A 194 -6.69 -16.18 28.05
CA VAL A 194 -6.49 -17.34 28.95
C VAL A 194 -5.99 -18.63 28.30
#